data_AF-A0A2E8GF30-F1
#
_entry.id   AF-A0A2E8GF30-F1
#
_cell.length_a   1.000
_cell.length_b   1.000
_cell.length_c   1.000
_cell.angle_alpha   90.00
_cell.angle_beta   90.00
_cell.angle_gamma   90.00
#
_symmetry.space_group_name_H-M   'P 1'
#
loop_
_entity.id
_entity.type
_entity.pdbx_description
1 polymer ?
#
loop_
_entity_poly.entity_id
_entity_poly.type
_entity_poly.pdbx_seq_one_letter_code
_entity_poly.pdbx_strand_id
1 'polypeptide(L)' 'MDTFLSFRPLLAVFVSLVGAILIIASYKNPNLREMWSLSAGTLKFLIVLSMAPAVLAGGVIEFTLVTLLPGISI' A
#
# COMPACT_ATOMS: atom_id res chain seq x y z
N MET A 1 -11.56 6.10 -20.18
CA MET A 1 -10.73 5.88 -19.00
C MET A 1 -11.40 4.76 -18.22
N ASP A 2 -10.75 3.61 -18.13
CA ASP A 2 -11.30 2.47 -17.41
C ASP A 2 -10.90 2.61 -15.94
N THR A 3 -11.90 2.83 -15.08
CA THR A 3 -11.72 2.94 -13.64
C THR A 3 -11.86 1.56 -13.02
N PHE A 4 -10.79 1.06 -12.38
CA PHE A 4 -10.79 -0.23 -11.73
C PHE A 4 -10.84 -0.05 -10.21
N LEU A 5 -11.90 -0.55 -9.59
CA LEU A 5 -11.96 -0.66 -8.13
C LEU A 5 -10.94 -1.73 -7.70
N SER A 6 -9.89 -1.31 -6.98
CA SER A 6 -8.84 -2.25 -6.54
C SER A 6 -8.45 -2.03 -5.09
N PHE A 7 -8.29 -3.11 -4.34
CA PHE A 7 -7.81 -3.08 -2.95
C PHE A 7 -6.29 -2.89 -2.82
N ARG A 8 -5.56 -2.96 -3.95
CA ARG A 8 -4.09 -2.85 -4.00
C ARG A 8 -3.52 -1.55 -3.42
N PRO A 9 -4.12 -0.36 -3.66
CA PRO A 9 -3.66 0.88 -3.05
C PRO A 9 -3.75 0.83 -1.51
N LEU A 10 -4.83 0.27 -0.97
CA LEU A 10 -4.99 0.12 0.47
C LEU A 10 -3.92 -0.82 1.06
N LEU A 11 -3.68 -1.96 0.41
CA LEU A 11 -2.60 -2.89 0.82
C LEU A 11 -1.23 -2.20 0.87
N ALA A 12 -0.90 -1.35 -0.11
CA ALA A 12 0.38 -0.64 -0.13
C ALA A 12 0.58 0.28 1.11
N VAL A 13 -0.50 0.90 1.59
CA VAL A 13 -0.50 1.71 2.82
C VAL A 13 -0.39 0.81 4.05
N PHE A 14 -1.18 -0.26 4.12
CA PHE A 14 -1.17 -1.21 5.23
C PHE A 14 0.18 -1.89 5.43
N VAL A 15 0.88 -2.26 4.35
CA VAL A 15 2.24 -2.83 4.42
C VAL A 15 3.21 -1.87 5.12
N SER A 16 3.09 -0.57 4.85
CA SER A 16 3.93 0.44 5.51
C SER A 16 3.59 0.56 7.00
N LEU A 17 2.29 0.54 7.34
CA LEU A 17 1.82 0.60 8.73
C LEU A 17 2.30 -0.60 9.54
N VAL A 18 2.13 -1.82 9.01
CA VAL A 18 2.60 -3.05 9.64
C VAL A 18 4.13 -3.04 9.77
N GLY A 19 4.85 -2.62 8.73
CA GLY A 19 6.30 -2.45 8.77
C GLY A 19 6.76 -1.51 9.89
N ALA A 20 6.09 -0.36 10.05
CA ALA A 20 6.39 0.59 11.12
C ALA A 20 6.16 -0.01 12.52
N ILE A 21 5.05 -0.74 12.73
CA ILE A 21 4.76 -1.42 14.00
C ILE A 21 5.86 -2.46 14.31
N LEU A 22 6.26 -3.26 13.32
CA LEU A 22 7.30 -4.29 13.49
C LEU A 22 8.69 -3.69 13.77
N ILE A 23 9.01 -2.55 13.13
CA ILE A 23 10.23 -1.77 13.39
C ILE A 23 10.28 -1.30 14.85
N ILE A 24 9.18 -0.73 15.35
CA ILE A 24 9.07 -0.25 16.74
C ILE A 24 9.15 -1.44 17.71
N ALA A 25 8.42 -2.53 17.44
CA ALA A 25 8.45 -3.73 18.27
C ALA A 25 9.87 -4.35 18.35
N SER A 26 10.66 -4.20 17.29
CA SER A 26 12.02 -4.74 17.18
C SER A 26 13.10 -3.78 17.69
N TYR A 27 12.77 -2.72 18.43
CA TYR A 27 13.71 -1.67 18.81
C TYR A 27 15.00 -2.14 19.49
N LYS A 28 14.95 -3.26 20.23
CA LYS A 28 16.11 -3.84 20.94
C LYS A 28 17.09 -4.56 20.00
N ASN A 29 16.64 -4.96 18.81
CA ASN A 29 17.39 -5.80 17.88
C ASN A 29 17.62 -5.05 16.56
N PRO A 30 18.74 -4.33 16.39
CA PRO A 30 18.99 -3.48 15.23
C PRO A 30 18.92 -4.25 13.90
N ASN A 31 19.47 -5.47 13.84
CA ASN A 31 19.41 -6.30 12.63
C ASN A 31 17.97 -6.66 12.23
N LEU A 32 17.11 -6.94 13.21
CA LEU A 32 15.72 -7.29 12.95
C LEU A 32 14.92 -6.06 12.48
N ARG A 33 15.23 -4.89 13.02
CA ARG A 33 14.66 -3.61 12.57
C ARG A 33 14.99 -3.33 11.10
N GLU A 34 16.25 -3.52 10.70
CA GLU A 34 16.67 -3.33 9.30
C GLU A 34 16.00 -4.31 8.36
N MET A 35 15.87 -5.57 8.78
CA MET A 35 15.13 -6.59 8.03
C MET A 35 13.68 -6.15 7.79
N TRP A 36 12.97 -5.68 8.82
CA TRP A 36 11.59 -5.20 8.67
C TRP A 36 11.46 -3.98 7.76
N SER A 37 12.40 -3.03 7.83
CA SER A 37 12.43 -1.88 6.92
C SER A 37 12.62 -2.31 5.46
N LEU A 38 13.58 -3.20 5.21
CA LEU A 38 13.86 -3.70 3.87
C LEU A 38 12.67 -4.51 3.32
N SER A 39 12.14 -5.44 4.12
CA SER A 39 10.97 -6.25 3.74
C SER A 39 9.73 -5.40 3.45
N ALA A 40 9.44 -4.39 4.30
CA ALA A 40 8.31 -3.49 4.08
C ALA A 40 8.47 -2.67 2.78
N GLY A 41 9.68 -2.17 2.52
CA GLY A 41 10.01 -1.46 1.28
C GLY A 41 9.85 -2.35 0.04
N THR A 42 10.42 -3.55 0.06
CA THR A 42 10.32 -4.52 -1.04
C THR A 42 8.87 -4.92 -1.31
N LEU A 43 8.09 -5.25 -0.28
CA LEU A 43 6.68 -5.62 -0.45
C LEU A 43 5.86 -4.46 -1.02
N LYS A 44 6.03 -3.25 -0.49
CA LYS A 44 5.34 -2.06 -1.02
C LYS A 44 5.70 -1.80 -2.48
N PHE A 45 6.98 -1.91 -2.82
CA PHE A 45 7.45 -1.75 -4.19
C PHE A 45 6.81 -2.75 -5.14
N LEU A 46 6.75 -4.04 -4.77
CA LEU A 46 6.11 -5.07 -5.58
C LEU A 46 4.60 -4.81 -5.78
N ILE A 47 3.89 -4.36 -4.74
CA ILE A 47 2.48 -4.00 -4.86
C ILE A 47 2.30 -2.84 -5.85
N VAL A 48 3.11 -1.78 -5.74
CA VAL A 48 3.06 -0.64 -6.67
C VAL A 48 3.45 -1.05 -8.08
N LEU A 49 4.48 -1.88 -8.23
CA LEU A 49 4.91 -2.39 -9.53
C LEU A 49 3.80 -3.22 -10.20
N SER A 50 3.01 -3.98 -9.44
CA SER A 50 1.86 -4.72 -9.98
C SER A 50 0.72 -3.83 -10.50
N MET A 51 0.69 -2.56 -10.07
CA MET A 51 -0.27 -1.55 -10.53
C MET A 51 0.26 -0.75 -11.73
N ALA A 52 1.58 -0.68 -11.91
CA ALA A 52 2.21 0.11 -12.96
C ALA A 52 1.69 -0.19 -14.37
N PRO A 53 1.51 -1.46 -14.81
CA PRO A 53 1.02 -1.74 -16.16
C PRO A 53 -0.39 -1.16 -16.42
N ALA A 54 -1.29 -1.25 -15.44
CA ALA A 54 -2.65 -0.75 -15.56
C ALA A 54 -2.69 0.78 -15.63
N VAL A 55 -1.85 1.46 -14.84
CA VAL A 55 -1.76 2.93 -14.84
C VAL A 55 -1.06 3.43 -16.12
N LEU A 56 0.02 2.77 -16.56
CA LEU A 56 0.73 3.12 -17.79
C LEU A 56 -0.11 2.89 -19.05
N ALA A 57 -1.10 1.99 -19.01
CA ALA A 57 -2.09 1.82 -20.06
C ALA A 57 -3.18 2.91 -20.08
N GLY A 58 -3.12 3.90 -19.18
CA GLY A 58 -4.11 4.97 -19.05
C GLY A 58 -5.32 4.63 -18.19
N GLY A 59 -5.26 3.51 -17.45
CA GLY A 59 -6.27 3.14 -16.46
C GLY A 59 -6.10 3.93 -15.16
N VAL A 60 -7.20 4.15 -14.45
CA VAL A 60 -7.19 4.77 -13.12
C VAL A 60 -7.57 3.72 -12.10
N ILE A 61 -6.73 3.52 -11.09
CA ILE A 61 -7.00 2.63 -9.98
C ILE A 61 -7.60 3.45 -8.86
N GLU A 62 -8.89 3.29 -8.62
CA GLU A 62 -9.60 3.95 -7.53
C GLU A 62 -9.94 2.95 -6.44
N PHE A 63 -9.97 3.45 -5.21
CA PHE A 63 -10.44 2.69 -4.06
C PHE A 63 -11.25 3.62 -3.18
N THR A 64 -12.53 3.30 -3.00
CA THR A 64 -13.40 3.98 -2.05
C THR A 64 -13.34 3.28 -0.71
N LEU A 65 -12.84 3.99 0.30
CA LEU A 65 -12.80 3.57 1.70
C LEU A 65 -14.19 3.64 2.33
N VAL A 66 -14.85 4.79 2.20
CA VAL A 66 -16.14 5.07 2.84
C VAL A 66 -16.94 6.05 1.98
N THR A 67 -18.22 5.75 1.79
CA THR A 67 -19.20 6.70 1.25
C THR A 67 -19.94 7.37 2.40
N LEU A 68 -19.74 8.67 2.58
CA LEU A 68 -20.36 9.45 3.66
C LEU A 68 -21.78 9.88 3.30
N LEU A 69 -21.98 10.30 2.05
CA LEU A 69 -23.27 10.71 1.48
C LEU A 69 -23.34 10.31 0.00
N PRO A 70 -24.53 10.28 -0.63
CA PRO A 70 -24.64 10.08 -2.07
C PRO A 70 -23.79 11.11 -2.83
N GLY A 71 -22.77 10.65 -3.55
CA GLY A 71 -21.82 11.51 -4.28
C GLY A 71 -20.63 12.03 -3.46
N ILE A 72 -20.52 11.70 -2.17
CA ILE A 72 -19.37 12.05 -1.31
C ILE A 72 -18.72 10.76 -0.79
N SER A 73 -17.61 10.39 -1.41
CA SER A 73 -16.82 9.20 -1.08
C SER A 73 -15.35 9.56 -0.88
N ILE A 74 -14.72 8.93 0.12
CA ILE A 74 -13.27 8.96 0.40
C ILE A 74 -12.67 7.62 0.01
#